data_AF-A0A968WRS3-F1
#
_entry.id   AF-A0A968WRS3-F1
#
_cell.length_a   1.000
_cell.length_b   1.000
_cell.length_c   1.000
_cell.angle_alpha   90.00
_cell.angle_beta   90.00
_cell.angle_gamma   90.00
#
_symmetry.space_group_name_H-M   'P 1'
#
loop_
_entity.id
_entity.type
_entity.pdbx_description
1 polymer ?
#
loop_
_entity_poly.entity_id
_entity_poly.type
_entity_poly.pdbx_seq_one_letter_code
_entity_poly.pdbx_strand_id
1 'polypeptide(L)'
;MWSGPRNISTAMMYSFGNRADCLAWDEPFYGFSLVHHGNDHPMRQEIIAANDTSWDSLVAKCTNPASKPLFYQKHMTHHMLPGFDRTWIKGLANAFLIRSPERVLASYARKWSDIDLRAIGFVEQAEIFGMVADAEGKAPPVIDAEDVLADPRKALTALCARLGISFDEAMLSWPVGPKPFDGVWAPHWYEAVWRSTGFRAQTIDPATLPAPLARIAEQATPYYQKLRAFRLS
;
A
#
# COMPACT_ATOMS: atom_id res chain seq x y z
N MET A 1 5.06 4.65 0.02
CA MET A 1 4.67 3.51 -0.86
C MET A 1 3.18 3.58 -1.11
N TRP A 2 2.77 3.57 -2.37
CA TRP A 2 1.38 3.59 -2.81
C TRP A 2 0.92 2.20 -3.23
N SER A 3 -0.24 1.77 -2.72
CA SER A 3 -0.86 0.50 -3.08
C SER A 3 -2.37 0.57 -2.99
N GLY A 4 -3.06 -0.32 -3.70
CA GLY A 4 -4.43 -0.69 -3.34
C GLY A 4 -4.46 -1.66 -2.12
N PRO A 5 -5.65 -1.98 -1.59
CA PRO A 5 -5.77 -2.98 -0.54
C PRO A 5 -5.30 -4.36 -1.03
N ARG A 6 -4.88 -5.24 -0.10
CA ARG A 6 -4.52 -6.65 -0.39
C ARG A 6 -3.31 -6.86 -1.31
N ASN A 7 -2.44 -5.86 -1.42
CA ASN A 7 -1.22 -5.87 -2.23
C ASN A 7 0.05 -6.25 -1.44
N ILE A 8 -0.03 -6.98 -0.32
CA ILE A 8 1.09 -7.22 0.63
C ILE A 8 1.75 -5.95 1.22
N SER A 9 1.09 -4.79 1.13
CA SER A 9 1.64 -3.50 1.58
C SER A 9 2.01 -3.49 3.06
N THR A 10 1.30 -4.21 3.92
CA THR A 10 1.68 -4.38 5.33
C THR A 10 3.00 -5.15 5.49
N ALA A 11 3.25 -6.19 4.70
CA ALA A 11 4.53 -6.91 4.72
C ALA A 11 5.68 -5.99 4.24
N MET A 12 5.43 -5.16 3.23
CA MET A 12 6.38 -4.11 2.82
C MET A 12 6.63 -3.10 3.94
N MET A 13 5.59 -2.67 4.67
CA MET A 13 5.77 -1.80 5.83
C MET A 13 6.61 -2.46 6.92
N TYR A 14 6.41 -3.76 7.18
CA TYR A 14 7.21 -4.50 8.17
C TYR A 14 8.66 -4.61 7.73
N SER A 15 8.89 -4.87 6.44
CA SER A 15 10.21 -4.91 5.82
C SER A 15 10.98 -3.60 6.04
N PHE A 16 10.38 -2.45 5.71
CA PHE A 16 11.02 -1.15 5.95
C PHE A 16 11.11 -0.82 7.45
N GLY A 17 10.05 -1.07 8.22
CA GLY A 17 9.99 -0.78 9.65
C GLY A 17 10.95 -1.62 10.51
N ASN A 18 11.48 -2.72 9.97
CA ASN A 18 12.49 -3.52 10.66
C ASN A 18 13.91 -2.94 10.52
N ARG A 19 14.13 -1.97 9.63
CA ARG A 19 15.41 -1.26 9.53
C ARG A 19 15.61 -0.34 10.73
N ALA A 20 16.84 -0.27 11.23
CA ALA A 20 17.17 0.61 12.35
C ALA A 20 16.98 2.10 11.99
N ASP A 21 17.29 2.47 10.74
CA ASP A 21 17.25 3.83 10.20
C ASP A 21 15.87 4.28 9.68
N CYS A 22 14.83 3.44 9.80
CA CYS A 22 13.52 3.72 9.26
C CYS A 22 12.44 3.86 10.33
N LEU A 23 11.61 4.89 10.18
CA LEU A 23 10.32 5.03 10.86
C LEU A 23 9.23 4.59 9.89
N ALA A 24 8.29 3.76 10.34
CA ALA A 24 7.15 3.33 9.54
C ALA A 24 5.85 3.97 10.06
N TRP A 25 4.97 4.36 9.16
CA TRP A 25 3.62 4.87 9.48
C TRP A 25 2.56 4.15 8.65
N ASP A 26 1.60 3.55 9.35
CA ASP A 26 0.53 2.75 8.78
C ASP A 26 -0.68 3.62 8.40
N GLU A 27 -1.03 3.62 7.10
CA GLU A 27 -2.21 4.26 6.50
C GLU A 27 -2.58 5.64 7.08
N PRO A 28 -1.75 6.68 6.87
CA PRO A 28 -1.94 8.00 7.50
C PRO A 28 -3.34 8.60 7.29
N PHE A 29 -3.94 8.37 6.11
CA PHE A 29 -5.23 8.95 5.71
C PHE A 29 -6.44 8.03 5.96
N TYR A 30 -6.29 6.94 6.72
CA TYR A 30 -7.40 6.01 6.94
C TYR A 30 -8.54 6.60 7.78
N GLY A 31 -8.21 7.23 8.91
CA GLY A 31 -9.22 7.91 9.73
C GLY A 31 -9.92 9.03 8.94
N PHE A 32 -9.13 9.83 8.22
CA PHE A 32 -9.64 10.87 7.33
C PHE A 32 -10.60 10.32 6.27
N SER A 33 -10.22 9.26 5.55
CA SER A 33 -11.06 8.72 4.49
C SER A 33 -12.40 8.22 5.02
N LEU A 34 -12.42 7.61 6.20
CA LEU A 34 -13.65 7.12 6.85
C LEU A 34 -14.61 8.23 7.28
N VAL A 35 -14.09 9.40 7.69
CA VAL A 35 -14.93 10.57 8.00
C VAL A 35 -15.67 11.04 6.75
N HIS A 36 -15.04 10.98 5.59
CA HIS A 36 -15.53 11.59 4.35
C HIS A 36 -16.24 10.64 3.37
N HIS A 37 -16.03 9.32 3.45
CA HIS A 37 -16.66 8.35 2.55
C HIS A 37 -18.03 7.82 3.00
N GLY A 38 -18.42 7.98 4.26
CA GLY A 38 -19.74 7.57 4.76
C GLY A 38 -20.03 6.06 4.80
N ASN A 39 -19.14 5.20 4.31
CA ASN A 39 -19.33 3.75 4.29
C ASN A 39 -19.30 3.13 5.70
N ASP A 40 -20.11 2.09 5.90
CA ASP A 40 -20.03 1.26 7.10
C ASP A 40 -18.79 0.37 7.01
N HIS A 41 -17.84 0.56 7.94
CA HIS A 41 -16.53 -0.09 7.91
C HIS A 41 -16.23 -0.71 9.28
N PRO A 42 -15.68 -1.95 9.34
CA PRO A 42 -15.25 -2.55 10.60
C PRO A 42 -14.29 -1.63 11.33
N MET A 43 -14.53 -1.48 12.62
CA MET A 43 -13.74 -0.61 13.50
C MET A 43 -13.78 0.87 13.12
N ARG A 44 -14.77 1.35 12.35
CA ARG A 44 -14.82 2.74 11.85
C ARG A 44 -14.62 3.76 12.96
N GLN A 45 -15.36 3.61 14.06
CA GLN A 45 -15.31 4.59 15.16
C GLN A 45 -13.96 4.56 15.87
N GLU A 46 -13.40 3.37 16.08
CA GLU A 46 -12.09 3.16 16.69
C GLU A 46 -10.97 3.72 15.81
N ILE A 47 -11.05 3.53 14.49
CA ILE A 47 -10.08 4.07 13.53
C ILE A 47 -10.16 5.60 13.51
N ILE A 48 -11.36 6.18 13.45
CA ILE A 48 -11.53 7.64 13.48
C ILE A 48 -11.02 8.23 14.80
N ALA A 49 -11.37 7.63 15.94
CA ALA A 49 -10.97 8.12 17.26
C ALA A 49 -9.45 8.03 17.50
N ALA A 50 -8.77 7.05 16.90
CA ALA A 50 -7.34 6.84 17.09
C ALA A 50 -6.46 7.66 16.14
N ASN A 51 -7.02 8.29 15.11
CA ASN A 51 -6.24 8.94 14.05
C ASN A 51 -6.57 10.42 13.90
N ASP A 52 -5.59 11.15 13.39
CA ASP A 52 -5.81 12.50 12.87
C ASP A 52 -6.71 12.42 11.64
N THR A 53 -7.64 13.37 11.53
CA THR A 53 -8.63 13.46 10.46
C THR A 53 -8.61 14.83 9.78
N SER A 54 -7.58 15.63 10.01
CA SER A 54 -7.33 16.87 9.27
C SER A 54 -6.41 16.61 8.08
N TRP A 55 -6.89 16.91 6.86
CA TRP A 55 -6.08 16.79 5.65
C TRP A 55 -4.76 17.54 5.76
N ASP A 56 -4.81 18.82 6.14
CA ASP A 56 -3.63 19.69 6.21
C ASP A 56 -2.63 19.21 7.26
N SER A 57 -3.13 18.74 8.42
CA SER A 57 -2.27 18.18 9.47
C SER A 57 -1.58 16.89 9.00
N LEU A 58 -2.32 16.01 8.33
CA LEU A 58 -1.78 14.76 7.78
C LEU A 58 -0.74 15.03 6.68
N VAL A 59 -1.02 15.96 5.76
CA VAL A 59 -0.07 16.38 4.72
C VAL A 59 1.19 16.94 5.36
N ALA A 60 1.07 17.87 6.31
CA ALA A 60 2.21 18.44 7.01
C ALA A 60 3.07 17.37 7.70
N LYS A 61 2.46 16.38 8.35
CA LYS A 61 3.19 15.24 8.94
C LYS A 61 3.86 14.37 7.89
N CYS A 62 3.23 14.16 6.73
CA CYS A 62 3.82 13.37 5.65
C CYS A 62 5.03 14.05 5.00
N THR A 63 5.05 15.38 4.93
CA THR A 63 6.12 16.15 4.27
C THR A 63 7.23 16.61 5.21
N ASN A 64 6.97 16.66 6.52
CA ASN A 64 7.98 17.06 7.49
C ASN A 64 8.99 15.93 7.76
N PRO A 65 10.27 16.27 8.06
CA PRO A 65 11.26 15.30 8.47
C PRO A 65 10.81 14.50 9.69
N ALA A 66 11.03 13.18 9.65
CA ALA A 66 10.81 12.29 10.78
C ALA A 66 12.01 12.27 11.74
N SER A 67 11.87 11.56 12.86
CA SER A 67 12.95 11.35 13.84
C SER A 67 14.06 10.41 13.35
N LYS A 68 13.86 9.74 12.21
CA LYS A 68 14.81 8.81 11.59
C LYS A 68 15.12 9.22 10.15
N PRO A 69 16.29 8.82 9.60
CA PRO A 69 16.69 9.16 8.23
C PRO A 69 15.68 8.74 7.16
N LEU A 70 15.05 7.56 7.31
CA LEU A 70 14.01 7.09 6.42
C LEU A 70 12.64 7.18 7.10
N PHE A 71 11.65 7.64 6.33
CA PHE A 71 10.26 7.68 6.75
C PHE A 71 9.37 6.95 5.74
N TYR A 72 9.08 5.68 6.04
CA TYR A 72 8.21 4.86 5.21
C TYR A 72 6.74 5.09 5.56
N GLN A 73 5.98 5.59 4.59
CA GLN A 73 4.53 5.77 4.71
C GLN A 73 3.83 4.70 3.86
N LYS A 74 2.97 3.90 4.49
CA LYS A 74 2.11 2.94 3.81
C LYS A 74 0.81 3.63 3.41
N HIS A 75 0.68 4.02 2.15
CA HIS A 75 -0.52 4.69 1.65
C HIS A 75 -1.42 3.74 0.88
N MET A 76 -2.73 3.86 1.15
CA MET A 76 -3.78 3.28 0.31
C MET A 76 -4.28 4.34 -0.66
N THR A 77 -4.27 4.03 -1.96
CA THR A 77 -4.59 5.02 -3.00
C THR A 77 -6.03 5.50 -2.95
N HIS A 78 -6.97 4.63 -2.58
CA HIS A 78 -8.37 4.97 -2.39
C HIS A 78 -8.64 5.90 -1.17
N HIS A 79 -7.64 6.17 -0.31
CA HIS A 79 -7.77 7.20 0.72
C HIS A 79 -7.55 8.62 0.18
N MET A 80 -7.03 8.76 -1.05
CA MET A 80 -6.81 10.05 -1.68
C MET A 80 -8.12 10.51 -2.33
N LEU A 81 -8.92 11.27 -1.60
CA LEU A 81 -10.29 11.59 -2.04
C LEU A 81 -10.33 12.70 -3.11
N PRO A 82 -11.34 12.73 -3.98
CA PRO A 82 -11.57 13.87 -4.86
C PRO A 82 -11.78 15.16 -4.07
N GLY A 83 -11.31 16.29 -4.61
CA GLY A 83 -11.46 17.61 -3.97
C GLY A 83 -10.37 17.98 -2.97
N PHE A 84 -9.43 17.09 -2.68
CA PHE A 84 -8.28 17.37 -1.81
C PHE A 84 -6.98 17.47 -2.63
N ASP A 85 -6.14 18.45 -2.30
CA ASP A 85 -4.91 18.71 -3.04
C ASP A 85 -3.87 17.61 -2.81
N ARG A 86 -3.51 16.91 -3.89
CA ARG A 86 -2.52 15.82 -3.90
C ARG A 86 -1.11 16.28 -4.33
N THR A 87 -0.90 17.57 -4.60
CA THR A 87 0.39 18.06 -5.14
C THR A 87 1.58 17.84 -4.20
N TRP A 88 1.35 17.77 -2.89
CA TRP A 88 2.36 17.48 -1.87
C TRP A 88 3.13 16.17 -2.12
N ILE A 89 2.49 15.19 -2.78
CA ILE A 89 3.09 13.89 -3.10
C ILE A 89 4.35 14.06 -3.96
N LYS A 90 4.41 15.11 -4.80
CA LYS A 90 5.55 15.41 -5.68
C LYS A 90 6.83 15.76 -4.93
N GLY A 91 6.72 16.18 -3.66
CA GLY A 91 7.86 16.48 -2.80
C GLY A 91 8.48 15.26 -2.12
N LEU A 92 7.96 14.05 -2.38
CA LEU A 92 8.38 12.81 -1.72
C LEU A 92 8.98 11.82 -2.71
N ALA A 93 9.78 10.88 -2.21
CA ALA A 93 10.15 9.69 -2.97
C ALA A 93 8.95 8.72 -3.05
N ASN A 94 8.49 8.46 -4.27
CA ASN A 94 7.30 7.66 -4.52
C ASN A 94 7.65 6.27 -5.08
N ALA A 95 6.99 5.24 -4.57
CA ALA A 95 7.07 3.88 -5.08
C ALA A 95 5.68 3.26 -5.11
N PHE A 96 5.43 2.38 -6.07
CA PHE A 96 4.12 1.78 -6.32
C PHE A 96 4.21 0.27 -6.21
N LEU A 97 3.37 -0.30 -5.35
CA LEU A 97 3.23 -1.74 -5.18
C LEU A 97 1.94 -2.19 -5.86
N ILE A 98 2.07 -3.10 -6.82
CA ILE A 98 0.96 -3.63 -7.61
C ILE A 98 0.77 -5.12 -7.37
N ARG A 99 -0.40 -5.62 -7.71
CA ARG A 99 -0.76 -7.04 -7.70
C ARG A 99 -1.87 -7.24 -8.71
N SER A 100 -1.92 -8.42 -9.32
CA SER A 100 -3.00 -8.78 -10.26
C SER A 100 -4.40 -8.51 -9.66
N PRO A 101 -5.30 -7.81 -10.37
CA PRO A 101 -6.65 -7.50 -9.89
C PRO A 101 -7.41 -8.74 -9.41
N GLU A 102 -7.23 -9.87 -10.10
CA GLU A 102 -7.90 -11.13 -9.79
C GLU A 102 -7.54 -11.62 -8.39
N ARG A 103 -6.24 -11.56 -8.03
CA ARG A 103 -5.76 -11.94 -6.71
C ARG A 103 -6.14 -10.94 -5.62
N VAL A 104 -6.18 -9.66 -5.96
CA VAL A 104 -6.68 -8.62 -5.03
C VAL A 104 -8.11 -8.95 -4.64
N LEU A 105 -8.99 -9.16 -5.64
CA LEU A 105 -10.40 -9.45 -5.43
C LEU A 105 -10.64 -10.80 -4.73
N ALA A 106 -9.89 -11.84 -5.09
CA ALA A 106 -9.96 -13.15 -4.41
C ALA A 106 -9.59 -13.04 -2.91
N SER A 107 -8.70 -12.11 -2.56
CA SER A 107 -8.33 -11.84 -1.17
C SER A 107 -9.34 -10.92 -0.46
N TYR A 108 -9.88 -9.92 -1.16
CA TYR A 108 -10.74 -8.87 -0.62
C TYR A 108 -12.17 -9.36 -0.34
N ALA A 109 -12.73 -10.18 -1.24
CA ALA A 109 -14.08 -10.73 -1.12
C ALA A 109 -14.30 -11.64 0.12
N ARG A 110 -13.23 -12.13 0.73
CA ARG A 110 -13.32 -12.90 1.99
C ARG A 110 -13.63 -12.04 3.21
N LYS A 111 -13.43 -10.72 3.12
CA LYS A 111 -13.56 -9.80 4.25
C LYS A 111 -14.53 -8.65 4.01
N TRP A 112 -14.99 -8.44 2.78
CA TRP A 112 -15.83 -7.30 2.42
C TRP A 112 -16.85 -7.66 1.34
N SER A 113 -18.09 -7.18 1.48
CA SER A 113 -19.21 -7.50 0.59
C SER A 113 -19.50 -6.43 -0.47
N ASP A 114 -19.12 -5.18 -0.24
CA ASP A 114 -19.43 -4.05 -1.14
C ASP A 114 -18.17 -3.55 -1.86
N ILE A 115 -17.80 -4.28 -2.92
CA ILE A 115 -16.55 -4.07 -3.66
C ILE A 115 -16.88 -3.46 -5.01
N ASP A 116 -16.34 -2.27 -5.29
CA ASP A 116 -16.32 -1.67 -6.62
C ASP A 116 -14.87 -1.44 -7.11
N LEU A 117 -14.75 -0.87 -8.32
CA LEU A 117 -13.45 -0.58 -8.93
C LEU A 117 -12.60 0.43 -8.12
N ARG A 118 -13.25 1.42 -7.50
CA ARG A 118 -12.57 2.49 -6.75
C ARG A 118 -12.11 1.98 -5.38
N ALA A 119 -12.86 1.07 -4.76
CA ALA A 119 -12.51 0.42 -3.49
C ALA A 119 -11.20 -0.37 -3.56
N ILE A 120 -10.86 -0.92 -4.74
CA ILE A 120 -9.58 -1.62 -4.96
C ILE A 120 -8.44 -0.69 -5.41
N GLY A 121 -8.71 0.61 -5.59
CA GLY A 121 -7.71 1.68 -5.66
C GLY A 121 -6.87 1.75 -6.95
N PHE A 122 -7.15 0.94 -7.97
CA PHE A 122 -6.37 0.90 -9.22
C PHE A 122 -6.46 2.20 -10.02
N VAL A 123 -7.61 2.86 -10.01
CA VAL A 123 -7.82 4.11 -10.75
C VAL A 123 -6.97 5.22 -10.13
N GLU A 124 -7.09 5.42 -8.81
CA GLU A 124 -6.30 6.38 -8.04
C GLU A 124 -4.81 6.08 -8.14
N GLN A 125 -4.42 4.80 -8.13
CA GLN A 125 -3.02 4.40 -8.26
C GLN A 125 -2.44 4.84 -9.61
N ALA A 126 -3.19 4.70 -10.70
CA ALA A 126 -2.78 5.14 -12.03
C ALA A 126 -2.76 6.67 -12.19
N GLU A 127 -3.69 7.37 -11.55
CA GLU A 127 -3.72 8.85 -11.49
C GLU A 127 -2.48 9.38 -10.75
N ILE A 128 -2.19 8.85 -9.56
CA ILE A 128 -1.05 9.27 -8.73
C ILE A 128 0.28 8.92 -9.44
N PHE A 129 0.37 7.74 -10.06
CA PHE A 129 1.54 7.36 -10.85
C PHE A 129 1.81 8.35 -11.98
N GLY A 130 0.78 8.73 -12.76
CA GLY A 130 0.92 9.71 -13.83
C GLY A 130 1.40 11.06 -13.30
N MET A 131 0.75 11.58 -12.25
CA MET A 131 1.13 12.85 -11.63
C MET A 131 2.58 12.88 -11.16
N VAL A 132 3.07 11.79 -10.54
CA VAL A 132 4.46 11.67 -10.08
C VAL A 132 5.41 11.55 -11.26
N ALA A 133 5.08 10.71 -12.26
CA ALA A 133 5.94 10.52 -13.43
C ALA A 133 6.11 11.82 -14.22
N ASP A 134 5.03 12.59 -14.39
CA ASP A 134 5.06 13.89 -15.06
C ASP A 134 5.91 14.91 -14.30
N ALA A 135 5.83 14.90 -12.95
CA ALA A 135 6.61 15.80 -12.11
C ALA A 135 8.11 15.45 -12.08
N GLU A 136 8.45 14.15 -12.09
CA GLU A 136 9.85 13.69 -12.06
C GLU A 136 10.49 13.61 -13.46
N GLY A 137 9.71 13.68 -14.54
CA GLY A 137 10.17 13.45 -15.91
C GLY A 137 10.59 12.00 -16.20
N LYS A 138 10.29 11.07 -15.28
CA LYS A 138 10.61 9.64 -15.37
C LYS A 138 9.62 8.83 -14.54
N ALA A 139 9.42 7.56 -14.91
CA ALA A 139 8.54 6.68 -14.16
C ALA A 139 9.10 6.38 -12.75
N PRO A 140 8.32 6.59 -11.68
CA PRO A 140 8.68 6.16 -10.33
C PRO A 140 8.77 4.63 -10.26
N PRO A 141 9.54 4.05 -9.32
CA PRO A 141 9.67 2.60 -9.19
C PRO A 141 8.32 1.91 -8.95
N VAL A 142 8.07 0.86 -9.74
CA VAL A 142 6.93 -0.04 -9.60
C VAL A 142 7.44 -1.44 -9.24
N ILE A 143 6.84 -2.07 -8.22
CA ILE A 143 7.18 -3.41 -7.77
C ILE A 143 5.94 -4.29 -7.74
N ASP A 144 6.03 -5.50 -8.29
CA ASP A 144 4.91 -6.46 -8.25
C ASP A 144 5.01 -7.31 -6.98
N ALA A 145 3.89 -7.47 -6.29
CA ALA A 145 3.76 -8.30 -5.10
C ALA A 145 4.22 -9.74 -5.37
N GLU A 146 3.99 -10.28 -6.56
CA GLU A 146 4.39 -11.64 -6.93
C GLU A 146 5.92 -11.77 -7.05
N ASP A 147 6.59 -10.76 -7.60
CA ASP A 147 8.06 -10.74 -7.67
C ASP A 147 8.69 -10.65 -6.28
N VAL A 148 8.10 -9.82 -5.39
CA VAL A 148 8.54 -9.73 -3.99
C VAL A 148 8.39 -11.05 -3.26
N LEU A 149 7.28 -11.76 -3.47
CA LEU A 149 7.04 -13.04 -2.81
C LEU A 149 7.93 -14.16 -3.36
N ALA A 150 8.32 -14.09 -4.64
CA ALA A 150 9.19 -15.07 -5.28
C ALA A 150 10.66 -14.90 -4.87
N ASP A 151 11.17 -13.67 -4.87
CA ASP A 151 12.55 -13.35 -4.46
C ASP A 151 12.60 -11.97 -3.77
N PRO A 152 12.32 -11.92 -2.45
CA PRO A 152 12.23 -10.66 -1.73
C PRO A 152 13.56 -9.89 -1.74
N ARG A 153 14.69 -10.60 -1.68
CA ARG A 153 16.02 -9.97 -1.71
C ARG A 153 16.23 -9.25 -3.02
N LYS A 154 16.00 -9.92 -4.15
CA LYS A 154 16.19 -9.30 -5.48
C LYS A 154 15.26 -8.11 -5.67
N ALA A 155 13.98 -8.29 -5.36
CA ALA A 155 12.96 -7.26 -5.57
C ALA A 155 13.21 -6.01 -4.69
N LEU A 156 13.54 -6.21 -3.41
CA LEU A 156 13.87 -5.11 -2.48
C LEU A 156 15.20 -4.44 -2.82
N THR A 157 16.21 -5.19 -3.26
CA THR A 157 17.48 -4.60 -3.72
C THR A 157 17.25 -3.66 -4.90
N ALA A 158 16.45 -4.08 -5.89
CA ALA A 158 16.09 -3.25 -7.03
C ALA A 158 15.29 -2.00 -6.62
N LEU A 159 14.34 -2.15 -5.70
CA LEU A 159 13.56 -1.04 -5.16
C LEU A 159 14.45 -0.03 -4.44
N CYS A 160 15.31 -0.48 -3.52
CA CYS A 160 16.23 0.38 -2.79
C CYS A 160 17.17 1.15 -3.72
N ALA A 161 17.74 0.46 -4.73
CA ALA A 161 18.59 1.10 -5.73
C ALA A 161 17.84 2.21 -6.50
N ARG A 162 16.58 1.97 -6.89
CA ARG A 162 15.73 2.96 -7.57
C ARG A 162 15.32 4.13 -6.69
N LEU A 163 15.23 3.91 -5.38
CA LEU A 163 14.95 4.94 -4.38
C LEU A 163 16.21 5.67 -3.90
N GLY A 164 17.41 5.26 -4.35
CA GLY A 164 18.67 5.86 -3.93
C GLY A 164 19.06 5.56 -2.49
N ILE A 165 18.58 4.45 -1.93
CA ILE A 165 18.91 4.00 -0.56
C ILE A 165 19.60 2.64 -0.59
N SER A 166 20.38 2.32 0.45
CA SER A 166 21.02 1.01 0.58
C SER A 166 20.01 -0.06 0.96
N PHE A 167 20.12 -1.24 0.34
CA PHE A 167 19.45 -2.46 0.85
C PHE A 167 19.97 -2.79 2.26
N ASP A 168 19.09 -3.33 3.10
CA ASP A 168 19.41 -3.76 4.47
C ASP A 168 18.85 -5.17 4.68
N GLU A 169 19.68 -6.07 5.21
CA GLU A 169 19.31 -7.46 5.52
C GLU A 169 18.10 -7.56 6.45
N ALA A 170 17.94 -6.59 7.37
CA ALA A 170 16.81 -6.52 8.27
C ALA A 170 15.47 -6.42 7.53
N MET A 171 15.47 -6.02 6.25
CA MET A 171 14.25 -5.95 5.45
C MET A 171 13.62 -7.32 5.14
N LEU A 172 14.35 -8.42 5.28
CA LEU A 172 13.89 -9.75 4.85
C LEU A 172 13.15 -10.54 5.94
N SER A 173 13.30 -10.15 7.20
CA SER A 173 12.69 -10.87 8.32
C SER A 173 12.24 -9.92 9.42
N TRP A 174 11.28 -10.36 10.23
CA TRP A 174 10.76 -9.60 11.37
C TRP A 174 10.31 -10.54 12.48
N PRO A 175 10.26 -10.08 13.75
CA PRO A 175 9.71 -10.88 14.83
C PRO A 175 8.20 -11.08 14.64
N VAL A 176 7.68 -12.21 15.11
CA VAL A 176 6.23 -12.48 15.14
C VAL A 176 5.49 -11.47 16.02
N GLY A 177 4.19 -11.32 15.77
CA GLY A 177 3.28 -10.49 16.56
C GLY A 177 3.17 -9.03 16.11
N PRO A 178 2.40 -8.23 16.87
CA PRO A 178 2.16 -6.82 16.57
C PRO A 178 3.45 -6.01 16.53
N LYS A 179 3.39 -4.89 15.81
CA LYS A 179 4.46 -3.90 15.72
C LYS A 179 4.03 -2.57 16.32
N PRO A 180 4.96 -1.78 16.88
CA PRO A 180 4.63 -0.48 17.48
C PRO A 180 3.98 0.52 16.50
N PHE A 181 4.18 0.30 15.20
CA PHE A 181 3.65 1.12 14.11
C PHE A 181 2.37 0.56 13.49
N ASP A 182 1.82 -0.56 14.00
CA ASP A 182 0.54 -1.08 13.53
C ASP A 182 -0.61 -0.12 13.91
N GLY A 183 -1.49 0.17 12.97
CA GLY A 183 -2.73 0.90 13.26
C GLY A 183 -3.69 0.10 14.15
N VAL A 184 -4.64 0.78 14.80
CA VAL A 184 -5.64 0.15 15.70
C VAL A 184 -6.49 -0.94 15.03
N TRP A 185 -6.55 -0.94 13.70
CA TRP A 185 -7.24 -1.94 12.88
C TRP A 185 -6.47 -3.24 12.70
N ALA A 186 -5.18 -3.29 13.08
CA ALA A 186 -4.32 -4.44 12.86
C ALA A 186 -4.88 -5.77 13.40
N PRO A 187 -5.53 -5.86 14.59
CA PRO A 187 -6.15 -7.10 15.04
C PRO A 187 -7.16 -7.70 14.05
N HIS A 188 -7.82 -6.86 13.24
CA HIS A 188 -8.80 -7.30 12.25
C HIS A 188 -8.16 -7.70 10.91
N TRP A 189 -7.05 -7.06 10.53
CA TRP A 189 -6.48 -7.19 9.18
C TRP A 189 -5.17 -7.97 9.11
N TYR A 190 -4.36 -7.98 10.17
CA TYR A 190 -2.92 -8.31 10.12
C TYR A 190 -2.54 -9.67 10.71
N GLU A 191 -3.52 -10.50 11.07
CA GLU A 191 -3.27 -11.84 11.62
C GLU A 191 -2.22 -12.65 10.82
N ALA A 192 -2.31 -12.61 9.48
CA ALA A 192 -1.37 -13.34 8.62
C ALA A 192 0.07 -12.82 8.72
N VAL A 193 0.28 -11.50 8.81
CA VAL A 193 1.63 -10.93 8.92
C VAL A 193 2.18 -11.11 10.34
N TRP A 194 1.34 -11.02 11.38
CA TRP A 194 1.73 -11.30 12.76
C TRP A 194 2.23 -12.73 12.97
N ARG A 195 1.69 -13.71 12.23
CA ARG A 195 2.15 -15.10 12.27
C ARG A 195 3.38 -15.37 11.39
N SER A 196 3.85 -14.38 10.65
CA SER A 196 4.99 -14.51 9.73
C SER A 196 6.27 -13.93 10.32
N THR A 197 7.41 -14.38 9.80
CA THR A 197 8.74 -13.86 10.14
C THR A 197 9.45 -13.24 8.94
N GLY A 198 8.72 -12.97 7.86
CA GLY A 198 9.24 -12.55 6.56
C GLY A 198 8.18 -12.71 5.47
N PHE A 199 8.54 -12.40 4.23
CA PHE A 199 7.66 -12.56 3.09
C PHE A 199 7.28 -14.02 2.89
N ARG A 200 5.97 -14.30 2.77
CA ARG A 200 5.44 -15.64 2.53
C ARG A 200 4.40 -15.61 1.43
N ALA A 201 4.61 -16.44 0.41
CA ALA A 201 3.63 -16.64 -0.63
C ALA A 201 2.31 -17.12 -0.02
N GLN A 202 1.22 -16.44 -0.33
CA GLN A 202 -0.11 -16.95 -0.04
C GLN A 202 -0.58 -17.76 -1.23
N THR A 203 -0.90 -19.04 -1.00
CA THR A 203 -1.64 -19.89 -1.94
C THR A 203 -3.10 -19.44 -1.98
N ILE A 204 -3.35 -18.29 -2.59
CA ILE A 204 -4.68 -17.92 -3.05
C ILE A 204 -4.72 -18.30 -4.52
N ASP A 205 -5.50 -19.32 -4.83
CA ASP A 205 -5.82 -19.65 -6.21
C ASP A 205 -6.88 -18.63 -6.69
N PRO A 206 -6.59 -17.82 -7.71
CA PRO A 206 -7.60 -16.96 -8.34
C PRO A 206 -8.60 -17.75 -9.20
N ALA A 207 -8.42 -19.07 -9.37
CA ALA A 207 -9.28 -19.90 -10.19
C ALA A 207 -10.74 -19.80 -9.70
N THR A 208 -11.54 -19.11 -10.52
CA THR A 208 -12.98 -18.81 -10.39
C THR A 208 -13.36 -17.70 -9.42
N LEU A 209 -12.98 -16.46 -9.75
CA LEU A 209 -13.71 -15.30 -9.26
C LEU A 209 -15.20 -15.38 -9.69
N PRO A 210 -16.15 -15.14 -8.77
CA PRO A 210 -17.55 -14.94 -9.13
C PRO A 210 -17.70 -13.86 -10.22
N ALA A 211 -18.65 -14.04 -11.14
CA ALA A 211 -18.82 -13.17 -12.30
C ALA A 211 -18.86 -11.66 -11.98
N PRO A 212 -19.49 -11.18 -10.88
CA PRO A 212 -19.41 -9.76 -10.50
C PRO A 212 -17.99 -9.27 -10.23
N LEU A 213 -17.17 -10.06 -9.54
CA LEU A 213 -15.78 -9.71 -9.25
C LEU A 213 -14.90 -9.83 -10.49
N ALA A 214 -15.14 -10.82 -11.35
CA ALA A 214 -14.44 -10.94 -12.62
C ALA A 214 -14.60 -9.68 -13.49
N ARG A 215 -15.80 -9.10 -13.54
CA ARG A 215 -16.05 -7.83 -14.25
C ARG A 215 -15.28 -6.64 -13.64
N ILE A 216 -15.13 -6.61 -12.32
CA ILE A 216 -14.32 -5.58 -11.65
C ILE A 216 -12.84 -5.78 -11.97
N ALA A 217 -12.38 -7.04 -12.00
CA ALA A 217 -11.01 -7.38 -12.38
C ALA A 217 -10.70 -6.87 -13.81
N GLU A 218 -11.58 -7.16 -14.77
CA GLU A 218 -11.47 -6.69 -16.16
C GLU A 218 -11.40 -5.16 -16.26
N GLN A 219 -12.20 -4.44 -15.47
CA GLN A 219 -12.15 -2.97 -15.41
C GLN A 219 -10.84 -2.45 -14.79
N ALA A 220 -10.25 -3.19 -13.86
CA ALA A 220 -8.98 -2.82 -13.22
C ALA A 220 -7.76 -3.17 -14.09
N THR A 221 -7.86 -4.16 -14.98
CA THR A 221 -6.75 -4.66 -15.81
C THR A 221 -6.00 -3.57 -16.57
N PRO A 222 -6.65 -2.60 -17.24
CA PRO A 222 -5.92 -1.55 -17.98
C PRO A 222 -5.02 -0.70 -17.07
N TYR A 223 -5.49 -0.37 -15.86
CA TYR A 223 -4.73 0.41 -14.88
C TYR A 223 -3.55 -0.40 -14.32
N TYR A 224 -3.78 -1.68 -14.00
CA TYR A 224 -2.73 -2.61 -13.59
C TYR A 224 -1.65 -2.73 -14.67
N GLN A 225 -2.03 -3.02 -15.92
CA GLN A 225 -1.08 -3.20 -17.03
C GLN A 225 -0.27 -1.93 -17.32
N LYS A 226 -0.89 -0.75 -17.21
CA LYS A 226 -0.18 0.54 -17.34
C LYS A 226 0.99 0.64 -16.36
N LEU A 227 0.79 0.31 -15.09
CA LEU A 227 1.87 0.36 -14.09
C LEU A 227 2.84 -0.81 -14.23
N ARG A 228 2.31 -2.00 -14.52
CA ARG A 228 3.10 -3.23 -14.69
C ARG A 228 4.15 -3.08 -15.79
N ALA A 229 3.88 -2.29 -16.83
CA ALA A 229 4.86 -1.98 -17.88
C ALA A 229 6.16 -1.34 -17.35
N PHE A 230 6.14 -0.74 -16.15
CA PHE A 230 7.28 -0.08 -15.50
C PHE A 230 7.87 -0.87 -14.32
N ARG A 231 7.44 -2.11 -14.11
CA ARG A 231 7.92 -2.94 -13.00
C ARG A 231 9.42 -3.21 -13.10
N LEU A 232 10.09 -3.35 -11.96
CA LEU A 232 11.54 -3.52 -11.89
C LEU A 232 12.05 -4.92 -12.28
N SER A 233 11.16 -5.90 -12.46
CA SER A 233 11.45 -7.29 -12.89
C SER A 233 10.23 -7.95 -13.52
#